data_AF-A0A4U9VR45-F1
#
_entry.id   AF-A0A4U9VR45-F1
#
_cell.length_a   1.000
_cell.length_b   1.000
_cell.length_c   1.000
_cell.angle_alpha   90.00
_cell.angle_beta   90.00
_cell.angle_gamma   90.00
#
_symmetry.space_group_name_H-M   'P 1'
#
loop_
_entity.id
_entity.type
_entity.pdbx_description
1 polymer ?
#
loop_
_entity_poly.entity_id
_entity_poly.type
_entity_poly.pdbx_seq_one_letter_code
_entity_poly.pdbx_strand_id
1 'polypeptide(L)'
;METKVIATKFVRHDVPELKSLQNAKVYLLREKLNKGEKMNRAEKNWLAEAVNRNAFFKRAIPLQGYRFGFEDVLKTYVVKQFGNWAEYNAPDKTSLRSIVYGRIDQIAEISK
;
A
#
# COMPACT_ATOMS: atom_id res chain seq x y z
N MET A 1 2.97 -25.29 2.29
CA MET A 1 2.26 -24.00 2.25
C MET A 1 3.25 -22.93 2.67
N GLU A 2 3.68 -22.05 1.77
CA GLU A 2 4.62 -20.98 2.13
C GLU A 2 3.95 -20.05 3.14
N THR A 3 4.51 -19.95 4.35
CA THR A 3 4.09 -18.97 5.34
C THR A 3 4.50 -17.58 4.84
N LYS A 4 3.60 -16.89 4.13
CA LYS A 4 3.82 -15.49 3.73
C LYS A 4 3.95 -14.64 4.99
N VAL A 5 5.09 -13.97 5.12
CA VAL A 5 5.40 -13.07 6.25
C VAL A 5 4.37 -11.94 6.29
N ILE A 6 3.76 -11.69 7.45
CA ILE A 6 2.77 -10.63 7.63
C ILE A 6 3.46 -9.25 7.67
N ALA A 7 4.53 -9.12 8.45
CA ALA A 7 5.29 -7.88 8.52
C ALA A 7 6.73 -8.15 8.95
N THR A 8 7.62 -7.21 8.61
CA THR A 8 9.03 -7.24 9.01
C THR A 8 9.32 -6.05 9.91
N LYS A 9 9.97 -6.27 11.06
CA LYS A 9 10.46 -5.17 11.91
C LYS A 9 11.54 -4.40 11.14
N PHE A 10 11.40 -3.07 11.02
CA PHE A 10 12.38 -2.24 10.30
C PHE A 10 13.14 -1.26 11.21
N VAL A 11 12.70 -1.08 12.45
CA VAL A 11 13.36 -0.20 13.44
C VAL A 11 14.34 -0.98 14.31
N ARG A 12 15.34 -0.29 14.87
CA ARG A 12 16.37 -0.90 15.74
C ARG A 12 15.92 -1.07 17.19
N HIS A 13 15.08 -0.17 17.69
CA HIS A 13 14.61 -0.18 19.08
C HIS A 13 13.55 -1.25 19.33
N ASP A 14 13.23 -1.48 20.60
CA ASP A 14 12.16 -2.40 20.99
C ASP A 14 10.80 -1.90 20.53
N VAL A 15 9.97 -2.85 20.11
CA VAL A 15 8.61 -2.61 19.61
C VAL A 15 7.67 -3.66 20.21
N PRO A 16 6.38 -3.35 20.34
CA PRO A 16 5.39 -4.32 20.80
C PRO A 16 5.35 -5.56 19.89
N GLU A 17 4.88 -6.69 20.42
CA GLU A 17 4.72 -7.90 19.62
C GLU A 17 3.79 -7.68 18.43
N LEU A 18 4.09 -8.28 17.28
CA LEU A 18 3.29 -8.16 16.06
C LEU A 18 1.80 -8.52 16.28
N LYS A 19 1.53 -9.49 17.17
CA LYS A 19 0.17 -9.91 17.54
C LYS A 19 -0.66 -8.79 18.18
N SER A 20 -0.02 -7.83 18.85
CA SER A 20 -0.72 -6.65 19.39
C SER A 20 -1.37 -5.79 18.30
N LEU A 21 -0.88 -5.89 17.06
CA LEU A 21 -1.40 -5.16 15.91
C LEU A 21 -2.48 -5.92 15.14
N GLN A 22 -2.96 -7.08 15.62
CA GLN A 22 -3.90 -7.94 14.89
C GLN A 22 -5.21 -7.23 14.51
N ASN A 23 -5.63 -6.24 15.29
CA ASN A 23 -6.84 -5.46 15.05
C ASN A 23 -6.61 -4.26 14.11
N ALA A 24 -5.35 -3.98 13.73
CA ALA A 24 -5.04 -2.88 12.84
C ALA A 24 -5.47 -3.21 11.41
N LYS A 25 -6.00 -2.20 10.70
CA LYS A 25 -6.50 -2.37 9.33
C LYS A 25 -5.45 -2.92 8.36
N VAL A 26 -4.19 -2.50 8.50
CA VAL A 26 -3.07 -3.00 7.67
C VAL A 26 -2.78 -4.48 7.91
N TYR A 27 -2.88 -4.93 9.17
CA TYR A 27 -2.65 -6.31 9.56
C TYR A 27 -3.74 -7.20 8.97
N LEU A 28 -5.00 -6.84 9.22
CA LEU A 28 -6.16 -7.57 8.71
C LEU A 28 -6.13 -7.67 7.18
N LEU A 29 -5.78 -6.58 6.49
CA LEU A 29 -5.66 -6.58 5.03
C LEU A 29 -4.54 -7.51 4.53
N ARG A 30 -3.37 -7.47 5.17
CA ARG A 30 -2.25 -8.34 4.79
C ARG A 30 -2.54 -9.82 5.08
N GLU A 31 -3.18 -10.12 6.20
CA GLU A 31 -3.60 -11.48 6.54
C GLU A 31 -4.62 -12.00 5.52
N LYS A 32 -5.62 -11.19 5.17
CA LYS A 32 -6.61 -11.48 4.12
C LYS A 32 -5.95 -11.82 2.78
N LEU A 33 -4.99 -10.99 2.33
CA LEU A 33 -4.24 -11.24 1.10
C LEU A 33 -3.38 -12.51 1.18
N ASN A 34 -2.81 -12.82 2.34
CA ASN A 34 -2.05 -14.05 2.54
C ASN A 34 -2.93 -15.31 2.44
N LYS A 35 -4.21 -15.22 2.82
CA LYS A 35 -5.22 -16.27 2.60
C LYS A 35 -5.68 -16.39 1.14
N GLY A 36 -5.22 -15.50 0.25
CA GLY A 36 -5.61 -15.48 -1.15
C GLY A 36 -6.97 -14.82 -1.41
N GLU A 37 -7.54 -14.14 -0.41
CA GLU A 37 -8.80 -13.44 -0.56
C GLU A 37 -8.64 -12.14 -1.37
N LYS A 38 -9.71 -11.73 -2.06
CA LYS A 38 -9.72 -10.51 -2.88
C LYS A 38 -10.06 -9.27 -2.04
N MET A 39 -9.40 -8.16 -2.37
CA MET A 39 -9.74 -6.86 -1.79
C MET A 39 -11.04 -6.30 -2.36
N ASN A 40 -11.88 -5.74 -1.49
CA ASN A 40 -13.05 -4.95 -1.89
C ASN A 40 -12.64 -3.52 -2.30
N ARG A 41 -13.59 -2.72 -2.81
CA ARG A 41 -13.31 -1.36 -3.31
C ARG A 41 -12.78 -0.43 -2.20
N ALA A 42 -13.36 -0.48 -1.00
CA ALA A 42 -12.94 0.37 0.11
C ALA A 42 -11.53 0.03 0.61
N GLU A 43 -11.17 -1.25 0.64
CA GLU A 43 -9.83 -1.74 0.97
C GLU A 43 -8.79 -1.27 -0.06
N LYS A 44 -9.12 -1.35 -1.36
CA LYS A 44 -8.21 -0.87 -2.41
C LYS A 44 -7.95 0.64 -2.33
N ASN A 45 -9.01 1.42 -2.12
CA ASN A 45 -8.89 2.88 -1.98
C ASN A 45 -8.07 3.24 -0.74
N TRP A 46 -8.35 2.57 0.38
CA TRP A 46 -7.59 2.76 1.62
C TRP A 46 -6.12 2.37 1.45
N LEU A 47 -5.82 1.26 0.78
CA LEU A 47 -4.45 0.81 0.53
C LEU A 47 -3.70 1.83 -0.34
N ALA A 48 -4.32 2.34 -1.41
CA ALA A 48 -3.74 3.40 -2.23
C ALA A 48 -3.43 4.65 -1.38
N GLU A 49 -4.35 5.06 -0.51
CA GLU A 49 -4.11 6.22 0.36
C GLU A 49 -2.97 5.98 1.34
N ALA A 50 -3.00 4.88 2.09
CA ALA A 50 -2.02 4.58 3.14
C ALA A 50 -0.59 4.41 2.58
N VAL A 51 -0.46 3.84 1.38
CA VAL A 51 0.85 3.65 0.73
C VAL A 51 1.42 4.98 0.22
N ASN A 52 0.60 5.89 -0.29
CA ASN A 52 1.11 7.16 -0.84
C ASN A 52 1.19 8.29 0.20
N ARG A 53 0.54 8.16 1.36
CA ARG A 53 0.59 9.14 2.46
C ARG A 53 1.60 8.84 3.55
N ASN A 54 2.48 7.85 3.37
CA ASN A 54 3.54 7.56 4.35
C ASN A 54 4.92 8.04 3.85
N ALA A 55 5.82 8.33 4.78
CA ALA A 55 7.15 8.86 4.47
C ALA A 55 8.25 7.79 4.32
N PHE A 56 7.95 6.51 4.59
CA PHE A 56 8.97 5.47 4.74
C PHE A 56 9.11 4.59 3.50
N PHE A 57 8.00 4.21 2.87
CA PHE A 57 7.99 3.18 1.84
C PHE A 57 7.00 3.49 0.72
N LYS A 58 7.44 3.22 -0.53
CA LYS A 58 6.60 3.36 -1.72
C LYS A 58 5.64 2.18 -1.96
N ARG A 59 5.91 1.00 -1.38
CA ARG A 59 5.15 -0.25 -1.63
C ARG A 59 4.81 -1.03 -0.36
N ALA A 60 4.86 -0.36 0.78
CA ALA A 60 4.58 -0.95 2.08
C ALA A 60 3.94 0.11 3.00
N ILE A 61 3.26 -0.34 4.04
CA ILE A 61 2.68 0.52 5.06
C ILE A 61 3.45 0.30 6.38
N PRO A 62 4.03 1.35 6.97
CA PRO A 62 4.64 1.27 8.29
C PRO A 62 3.58 1.36 9.40
N LEU A 63 3.71 0.53 10.44
CA LEU A 63 2.92 0.65 11.66
C LEU A 63 3.72 0.13 12.88
N GLN A 64 3.90 0.98 13.89
CA GLN A 64 4.62 0.66 15.14
C GLN A 64 5.98 -0.05 14.93
N GLY A 65 6.77 0.43 13.97
CA GLY A 65 8.09 -0.13 13.66
C GLY A 65 8.09 -1.42 12.82
N TYR A 66 6.91 -1.86 12.37
CA TYR A 66 6.75 -2.94 11.40
C TYR A 66 6.45 -2.41 10.01
N ARG A 67 6.93 -3.13 9.00
CA ARG A 67 6.71 -2.90 7.58
C ARG A 67 5.78 -3.98 7.04
N PHE A 68 4.59 -3.58 6.61
CA PHE A 68 3.62 -4.46 5.95
C PHE A 68 3.78 -4.32 4.43
N GLY A 69 4.32 -5.35 3.78
CA GLY A 69 4.57 -5.34 2.33
C GLY A 69 3.31 -5.58 1.50
N PHE A 70 3.19 -4.86 0.38
CA PHE A 70 2.10 -4.99 -0.60
C PHE A 70 2.63 -5.02 -2.05
N GLU A 71 3.88 -5.47 -2.21
CA GLU A 71 4.56 -5.51 -3.51
C GLU A 71 3.87 -6.45 -4.50
N ASP A 72 3.16 -7.45 -4.00
CA ASP A 72 2.40 -8.45 -4.77
C ASP A 72 1.09 -7.90 -5.36
N VAL A 73 0.55 -6.82 -4.80
CA VAL A 73 -0.76 -6.26 -5.22
C VAL A 73 -0.67 -4.85 -5.81
N LEU A 74 0.41 -4.12 -5.56
CA LEU A 74 0.57 -2.75 -6.04
C LEU A 74 1.15 -2.69 -7.45
N LYS A 75 0.67 -1.71 -8.21
CA LYS A 75 1.21 -1.31 -9.51
C LYS A 75 1.76 0.11 -9.41
N THR A 76 2.78 0.40 -10.21
CA THR A 76 3.39 1.73 -10.28
C THR A 76 2.75 2.52 -11.41
N TYR A 77 2.32 3.74 -11.10
CA TYR A 77 1.71 4.66 -12.05
C TYR A 77 2.50 5.97 -12.07
N VAL A 78 2.61 6.59 -13.24
CA VAL A 78 3.04 7.97 -13.38
C VAL A 78 1.83 8.80 -13.79
N VAL A 79 1.59 9.88 -13.06
CA VAL A 79 0.47 10.78 -13.27
C VAL A 79 1.00 12.15 -13.68
N LYS A 80 0.45 12.69 -14.76
CA LYS A 80 0.68 14.07 -15.20
C LYS A 80 -0.44 14.98 -14.70
N GLN A 81 -0.08 16.04 -13.97
CA GLN A 81 -0.99 17.10 -13.54
C GLN A 81 -0.29 18.45 -13.57
N PHE A 82 -0.95 19.46 -14.15
CA PHE A 82 -0.50 20.85 -14.11
C PHE A 82 0.96 21.02 -14.58
N GLY A 83 1.35 20.28 -15.61
CA GLY A 83 2.72 20.29 -16.16
C GLY A 83 3.75 19.44 -15.41
N ASN A 84 3.40 18.87 -14.25
CA ASN A 84 4.29 18.04 -13.43
C ASN A 84 3.97 16.55 -13.56
N TRP A 85 4.99 15.71 -13.37
CA TRP A 85 4.86 14.26 -13.31
C TRP A 85 5.16 13.76 -11.90
N ALA A 86 4.32 12.87 -11.39
CA ALA A 86 4.50 12.25 -10.08
C ALA A 86 4.25 10.73 -10.14
N GLU A 87 5.05 9.98 -9.38
CA GLU A 87 4.93 8.53 -9.25
C GLU A 87 3.99 8.19 -8.09
N TYR A 88 3.08 7.24 -8.32
CA TYR A 88 2.16 6.72 -7.32
C TYR A 88 2.12 5.19 -7.37
N ASN A 89 1.90 4.56 -6.22
CA ASN A 89 1.69 3.12 -6.13
C ASN A 89 0.26 2.82 -5.71
N ALA A 90 -0.50 2.09 -6.52
CA ALA A 90 -1.91 1.79 -6.24
C ALA A 90 -2.29 0.37 -6.72
N PRO A 91 -3.33 -0.25 -6.14
CA PRO A 91 -3.79 -1.57 -6.60
C PRO A 91 -4.41 -1.53 -8.00
N ASP A 92 -5.11 -0.45 -8.32
CA ASP A 92 -5.68 -0.20 -9.64
C ASP A 92 -5.83 1.31 -9.91
N LYS A 93 -6.06 1.65 -11.19
CA LYS A 93 -6.23 3.04 -11.66
C LYS A 93 -7.42 3.75 -11.00
N THR A 94 -8.45 3.02 -10.58
CA THR A 94 -9.62 3.61 -9.89
C THR A 94 -9.24 4.08 -8.49
N SER A 95 -8.51 3.28 -7.73
CA SER A 95 -8.03 3.65 -6.40
C SER A 95 -6.93 4.72 -6.45
N LEU A 96 -6.15 4.78 -7.53
CA LEU A 96 -5.27 5.92 -7.80
C LEU A 96 -6.08 7.22 -7.96
N ARG A 97 -7.15 7.20 -8.76
CA ARG A 97 -8.00 8.37 -8.97
C ARG A 97 -8.71 8.83 -7.69
N SER A 98 -8.91 7.96 -6.70
CA SER A 98 -9.50 8.39 -5.43
C SER A 98 -8.55 9.19 -4.53
N ILE A 99 -7.24 9.12 -4.76
CA ILE A 99 -6.24 9.81 -3.93
C ILE A 99 -5.59 11.00 -4.62
N VAL A 100 -5.63 11.03 -5.96
CA VAL A 100 -5.09 12.14 -6.76
C VAL A 100 -6.18 13.18 -6.94
N TYR A 101 -5.99 14.36 -6.34
CA TYR A 101 -6.95 15.46 -6.42
C TYR A 101 -6.73 16.31 -7.68
N GLY A 102 -7.82 16.88 -8.19
CA GLY A 102 -7.79 17.79 -9.33
C GLY A 102 -7.83 17.09 -10.70
N ARG A 103 -7.65 17.88 -11.76
CA ARG A 103 -7.69 17.37 -13.14
C ARG A 103 -6.43 16.56 -13.42
N ILE A 104 -6.62 15.38 -14.00
CA ILE A 104 -5.52 14.51 -14.42
C ILE A 104 -5.40 14.59 -15.93
N ASP A 105 -4.20 14.94 -16.41
CA ASP A 105 -3.92 15.05 -17.85
C ASP A 105 -3.64 13.67 -18.44
N GLN A 106 -2.82 12.88 -17.75
CA GLN A 106 -2.42 11.55 -18.20
C GLN A 106 -2.09 10.62 -17.03
N ILE A 107 -2.37 9.33 -17.21
CA ILE A 107 -1.94 8.26 -16.29
C ILE A 107 -1.33 7.15 -17.14
N ALA A 108 -0.08 6.80 -16.86
CA ALA A 108 0.61 5.66 -17.44
C ALA A 108 0.91 4.62 -16.35
N GLU A 109 0.66 3.34 -16.64
CA GLU A 109 1.13 2.23 -15.79
C GLU A 109 2.56 1.87 -16.23
N ILE A 110 3.49 1.77 -15.28
CA ILE A 110 4.84 1.26 -15.55
C ILE A 110 4.84 -0.23 -15.26
N SER A 111 4.98 -1.04 -16.31
CA SER A 111 5.33 -2.44 -16.19
C SER A 111 6.84 -2.58 -16.01
N LYS A 112 7.24 -3.51 -15.14
CA LYS A 112 8.63 -3.98 -15.04
C LYS A 112 8.95 -4.97 -16.13
#